data_AF-A0A7V8SVD7-F1
#
_entry.id   AF-A0A7V8SVD7-F1
#
_cell.length_a   1.000
_cell.length_b   1.000
_cell.length_c   1.000
_cell.angle_alpha   90.00
_cell.angle_beta   90.00
_cell.angle_gamma   90.00
#
_symmetry.space_group_name_H-M   'P 1'
#
loop_
_entity.id
_entity.type
_entity.pdbx_description
1 polymer ?
#
loop_
_entity_poly.entity_id
_entity_poly.type
_entity_poly.pdbx_seq_one_letter_code
_entity_poly.pdbx_strand_id
1 'polypeptide(L)'
;SNVVGLKIAGVVIRRQEATTELEYNRAVTALLRDALKKLGPLPRAATQRAFEYTDGIWWDSTKRVPDNQLVRHRNFDVGPKIYPWKLSDAKNFSDLRAAQQEFDQYCHGDWKPLGLTMRDRLGKVPFQKMATLEIVPDDVLLKNGFPLPRSGRTTVTPADFPGIIAAIQRAAETELGPGVGSPVARANETSRYHE
;
A
#
# COMPACT_ATOMS: atom_id res chain seq x y z
N SER A 1 0.56 -0.77 2.42
CA SER A 1 0.85 -1.87 1.48
C SER A 1 0.85 -3.20 2.22
N ASN A 2 -0.07 -4.10 1.88
CA ASN A 2 -0.23 -5.38 2.56
C ASN A 2 0.94 -6.34 2.33
N VAL A 3 1.67 -6.22 1.20
CA VAL A 3 2.79 -7.12 0.86
C VAL A 3 4.00 -6.91 1.77
N VAL A 4 4.29 -5.68 2.18
CA VAL A 4 5.37 -5.41 3.15
C VAL A 4 5.04 -6.07 4.48
N GLY A 5 3.81 -5.88 4.97
CA GLY A 5 3.31 -6.53 6.19
C GLY A 5 3.40 -8.05 6.11
N LEU A 6 2.95 -8.66 5.01
CA LEU A 6 3.06 -10.11 4.76
C LEU A 6 4.52 -10.59 4.76
N LYS A 7 5.44 -9.84 4.17
CA LYS A 7 6.87 -10.17 4.16
C LYS A 7 7.46 -10.13 5.57
N ILE A 8 7.15 -9.09 6.35
CA ILE A 8 7.63 -8.94 7.73
C ILE A 8 7.06 -10.06 8.60
N ALA A 9 5.73 -10.26 8.60
CA ALA A 9 5.06 -11.31 9.36
C ALA A 9 5.61 -12.70 9.00
N GLY A 10 5.84 -12.96 7.71
CA GLY A 10 6.45 -14.21 7.26
C GLY A 10 7.87 -14.42 7.78
N VAL A 11 8.66 -13.35 8.01
CA VAL A 11 9.97 -13.46 8.67
C VAL A 11 9.80 -13.82 10.14
N VAL A 12 8.93 -13.12 10.87
CA VAL A 12 8.65 -13.40 12.29
C VAL A 12 8.24 -14.86 12.50
N ILE A 13 7.30 -15.34 11.68
CA ILE A 13 6.81 -16.73 11.72
C ILE A 13 7.93 -17.72 11.43
N ARG A 14 8.73 -17.50 10.37
CA ARG A 14 9.83 -18.41 10.01
C ARG A 14 10.92 -18.48 11.07
N ARG A 15 11.14 -17.39 11.81
CA ARG A 15 12.12 -17.33 12.89
C ARG A 15 11.57 -17.78 14.23
N GLN A 16 10.28 -18.10 14.31
CA GLN A 16 9.58 -18.45 15.55
C GLN A 16 9.77 -17.38 16.64
N GLU A 17 9.87 -16.10 16.24
CA GLU A 17 10.22 -14.97 17.11
C GLU A 17 9.00 -14.42 17.90
N ALA A 18 7.84 -15.08 17.82
CA ALA A 18 6.65 -14.62 18.53
C ALA A 18 5.71 -15.77 18.91
N THR A 19 5.47 -15.89 20.21
CA THR A 19 4.42 -16.73 20.81
C THR A 19 3.31 -15.91 21.47
N THR A 20 3.57 -14.61 21.69
CA THR A 20 2.61 -13.63 22.21
C THR A 20 2.53 -12.40 21.30
N GLU A 21 1.47 -11.62 21.44
CA GLU A 21 1.31 -10.35 20.72
C GLU A 21 2.43 -9.34 21.04
N LEU A 22 2.87 -9.28 22.29
CA LEU A 22 3.96 -8.39 22.70
C LEU A 22 5.28 -8.75 22.02
N GLU A 23 5.61 -10.04 21.94
CA GLU A 23 6.78 -10.54 21.23
C GLU A 23 6.68 -10.25 19.73
N TYR A 24 5.50 -10.49 19.14
CA TYR A 24 5.23 -10.14 17.75
C TYR A 24 5.49 -8.66 17.47
N ASN A 25 4.93 -7.77 18.29
CA ASN A 25 5.10 -6.32 18.14
C ASN A 25 6.57 -5.89 18.26
N ARG A 26 7.35 -6.52 19.15
CA ARG A 26 8.79 -6.28 19.28
C ARG A 26 9.57 -6.79 18.07
N ALA A 27 9.28 -8.00 17.60
CA ALA A 27 9.93 -8.60 16.44
C ALA A 27 9.65 -7.80 15.16
N VAL A 28 8.39 -7.42 14.92
CA VAL A 28 7.99 -6.55 13.80
C VAL A 28 8.72 -5.20 13.88
N THR A 29 8.79 -4.58 15.06
CA THR A 29 9.50 -3.30 15.24
C THR A 29 10.99 -3.41 14.89
N ALA A 30 11.66 -4.47 15.36
CA ALA A 30 13.07 -4.71 15.06
C ALA A 30 13.30 -4.97 13.57
N LEU A 31 12.47 -5.82 12.95
CA LEU A 31 12.55 -6.12 11.52
C LEU A 31 12.29 -4.90 10.65
N LEU A 32 11.32 -4.05 11.02
CA LEU A 32 11.04 -2.82 10.30
C LEU A 32 12.24 -1.87 10.35
N ARG A 33 12.84 -1.69 11.53
CA ARG A 33 14.05 -0.89 11.70
C ARG A 33 15.19 -1.40 10.82
N ASP A 34 15.44 -2.70 10.80
CA ASP A 34 16.50 -3.30 10.00
C ASP A 34 16.23 -3.21 8.50
N ALA A 35 14.97 -3.40 8.09
CA ALA A 35 14.55 -3.23 6.71
C ALA A 35 14.76 -1.78 6.24
N LEU A 36 14.33 -0.79 7.04
CA LEU A 36 14.53 0.63 6.73
C LEU A 36 16.02 0.98 6.61
N LYS A 37 16.86 0.51 7.54
CA LYS A 37 18.32 0.69 7.46
C LYS A 37 18.90 0.16 6.15
N LYS A 38 18.50 -1.04 5.73
CA LYS A 38 18.94 -1.66 4.48
C LYS A 38 18.46 -0.92 3.23
N LEU A 39 17.29 -0.28 3.30
CA LEU A 39 16.76 0.53 2.21
C LEU A 39 17.47 1.88 2.07
N GLY A 40 18.29 2.29 3.05
CA GLY A 40 18.97 3.58 3.02
C GLY A 40 17.97 4.73 3.18
N PRO A 41 17.50 5.01 4.42
CA PRO A 41 16.51 6.05 4.60
C PRO A 41 17.12 7.42 4.28
N LEU A 42 16.31 8.32 3.74
CA LEU A 42 16.71 9.71 3.55
C LEU A 42 17.07 10.35 4.92
N PRO A 43 17.92 11.39 4.95
CA PRO A 43 18.11 12.20 6.14
C PRO A 43 16.76 12.66 6.71
N ARG A 44 16.66 12.81 8.04
CA ARG A 44 15.40 13.16 8.70
C ARG A 44 14.70 14.36 8.07
N ALA A 45 15.44 15.43 7.79
CA ALA A 45 14.90 16.65 7.20
C ALA A 45 14.36 16.40 5.77
N ALA A 46 15.08 15.62 4.97
CA ALA A 46 14.66 15.24 3.62
C ALA A 46 13.41 14.33 3.66
N THR A 47 13.35 13.39 4.60
CA THR A 47 12.16 12.56 4.83
C THR A 47 10.96 13.42 5.18
N GLN A 48 11.11 14.36 6.12
CA GLN A 48 10.03 15.26 6.53
C GLN A 48 9.51 16.07 5.34
N ARG A 49 10.42 16.67 4.54
CA ARG A 49 10.03 17.38 3.32
C ARG A 49 9.29 16.49 2.32
N ALA A 50 9.70 15.23 2.14
CA ALA A 50 8.98 14.30 1.25
C ALA A 50 7.52 14.06 1.72
N PHE A 51 7.29 14.01 3.03
CA PHE A 51 5.94 13.91 3.60
C PHE A 51 5.15 15.21 3.41
N GLU A 52 5.79 16.36 3.62
CA GLU A 52 5.20 17.69 3.40
C GLU A 52 4.76 17.89 1.95
N TYR A 53 5.61 17.52 0.99
CA TYR A 53 5.29 17.57 -0.44
C TYR A 53 4.10 16.73 -0.85
N THR A 54 3.79 15.66 -0.12
CA THR A 54 2.67 14.75 -0.44
C THR A 54 1.44 14.97 0.44
N ASP A 55 1.51 15.89 1.39
CA ASP A 55 0.39 16.30 2.23
C ASP A 55 -0.63 17.12 1.43
N GLY A 56 -1.91 16.87 1.66
CA GLY A 56 -2.99 17.38 0.82
C GLY A 56 -3.04 16.73 -0.57
N ILE A 57 -2.18 15.75 -0.86
CA ILE A 57 -2.19 15.02 -2.13
C ILE A 57 -2.51 13.56 -1.84
N TRP A 58 -1.54 12.79 -1.34
CA TRP A 58 -1.73 11.37 -1.04
C TRP A 58 -2.24 11.11 0.37
N TRP A 59 -1.97 12.03 1.29
CA TRP A 59 -2.44 11.96 2.67
C TRP A 59 -2.86 13.33 3.19
N ASP A 60 -3.51 13.40 4.35
CA ASP A 60 -3.99 14.65 4.96
C ASP A 60 -3.54 14.78 6.42
N SER A 61 -2.58 15.65 6.68
CA SER A 61 -2.01 15.92 8.00
C SER A 61 -2.99 16.49 9.02
N THR A 62 -4.16 16.98 8.60
CA THR A 62 -5.23 17.40 9.53
C THR A 62 -6.11 16.26 10.02
N LYS A 63 -6.01 15.09 9.39
CA LYS A 63 -6.72 13.89 9.85
C LYS A 63 -5.86 13.11 10.84
N ARG A 64 -6.51 12.25 11.63
CA ARG A 64 -5.85 11.36 12.60
C ARG A 64 -6.39 9.95 12.43
N VAL A 65 -5.54 8.96 12.66
CA VAL A 65 -5.98 7.55 12.73
C VAL A 65 -7.06 7.44 13.83
N PRO A 66 -8.18 6.74 13.58
CA PRO A 66 -8.46 5.83 12.46
C PRO A 66 -9.23 6.42 11.26
N ASP A 67 -9.24 7.74 11.03
CA ASP A 67 -9.96 8.37 9.90
C ASP A 67 -9.48 7.79 8.55
N ASN A 68 -10.41 7.18 7.80
CA ASN A 68 -10.11 6.51 6.53
C ASN A 68 -9.78 7.49 5.40
N GLN A 69 -10.11 8.78 5.56
CA GLN A 69 -9.77 9.88 4.65
C GLN A 69 -8.35 10.41 4.87
N LEU A 70 -7.65 9.95 5.93
CA LEU A 70 -6.23 10.27 6.14
C LEU A 70 -5.40 9.90 4.91
N VAL A 71 -5.71 8.78 4.27
CA VAL A 71 -5.08 8.36 3.01
C VAL A 71 -6.05 8.66 1.88
N ARG A 72 -5.69 9.63 1.04
CA ARG A 72 -6.56 10.20 0.01
C ARG A 72 -6.54 9.40 -1.29
N HIS A 73 -5.45 8.67 -1.54
CA HIS A 73 -5.25 7.83 -2.72
C HIS A 73 -4.74 6.45 -2.32
N ARG A 74 -5.20 5.41 -3.00
CA ARG A 74 -4.94 4.01 -2.66
C ARG A 74 -4.49 3.25 -3.90
N ASN A 75 -3.38 2.53 -3.78
CA ASN A 75 -2.94 1.63 -4.83
C ASN A 75 -3.76 0.32 -4.76
N PHE A 76 -4.57 0.06 -5.80
CA PHE A 76 -5.39 -1.15 -5.96
C PHE A 76 -4.72 -2.27 -6.76
N ASP A 77 -3.44 -2.11 -7.14
CA ASP A 77 -2.69 -3.15 -7.84
C ASP A 77 -2.65 -4.45 -7.05
N VAL A 78 -3.10 -5.52 -7.69
CA VAL A 78 -3.00 -6.89 -7.19
C VAL A 78 -2.21 -7.74 -8.15
N GLY A 79 -1.30 -8.54 -7.61
CA GLY A 79 -0.50 -9.45 -8.42
C GLY A 79 0.73 -9.96 -7.67
N PRO A 80 1.49 -10.85 -8.31
CA PRO A 80 2.71 -11.42 -7.74
C PRO A 80 3.83 -10.38 -7.60
N LYS A 81 3.71 -9.21 -8.24
CA LYS A 81 4.65 -8.10 -8.13
C LYS A 81 3.88 -6.78 -8.05
N ILE A 82 4.14 -6.01 -7.00
CA ILE A 82 3.52 -4.70 -6.77
C ILE A 82 4.63 -3.65 -6.68
N TYR A 83 4.39 -2.47 -7.24
CA TYR A 83 5.32 -1.35 -7.18
C TYR A 83 4.71 -0.20 -6.38
N PRO A 84 5.45 0.41 -5.44
CA PRO A 84 5.00 1.64 -4.80
C PRO A 84 4.95 2.78 -5.80
N TRP A 85 4.05 3.73 -5.56
CA TRP A 85 4.06 5.03 -6.23
C TRP A 85 5.26 5.86 -5.80
N LYS A 86 5.72 6.72 -6.69
CA LYS A 86 6.87 7.61 -6.51
C LYS A 86 6.44 9.05 -6.64
N LEU A 87 7.20 9.98 -6.06
CA LEU A 87 6.92 11.42 -6.16
C LEU A 87 6.74 11.87 -7.62
N SER A 88 7.52 11.31 -8.55
CA SER A 88 7.41 11.57 -9.98
C SER A 88 6.09 11.10 -10.62
N ASP A 89 5.36 10.18 -9.99
CA ASP A 89 4.11 9.63 -10.55
C ASP A 89 2.92 10.58 -10.32
N ALA A 90 3.04 11.51 -9.38
CA ALA A 90 2.03 12.52 -9.07
C ALA A 90 2.13 13.70 -10.04
N LYS A 91 1.55 13.50 -11.24
CA LYS A 91 1.48 14.51 -12.30
C LYS A 91 0.65 15.71 -11.86
N ASN A 92 0.92 16.89 -12.45
CA ASN A 92 0.18 18.15 -12.30
C ASN A 92 0.37 18.95 -11.00
N PHE A 93 1.35 18.60 -10.15
CA PHE A 93 1.82 19.49 -9.08
C PHE A 93 3.19 20.06 -9.40
N SER A 94 3.27 21.39 -9.53
CA SER A 94 4.53 22.12 -9.68
C SER A 94 5.50 21.81 -8.54
N ASP A 95 4.98 21.74 -7.31
CA ASP A 95 5.77 21.50 -6.10
C ASP A 95 6.39 20.11 -6.09
N LEU A 96 5.71 19.11 -6.67
CA LEU A 96 6.27 17.76 -6.77
C LEU A 96 7.38 17.65 -7.82
N ARG A 97 7.40 18.54 -8.82
CA ARG A 97 8.55 18.67 -9.72
C ARG A 97 9.76 19.27 -8.99
N ALA A 98 9.54 20.29 -8.16
CA ALA A 98 10.59 20.84 -7.30
C ALA A 98 11.08 19.81 -6.28
N ALA A 99 10.17 19.05 -5.68
CA ALA A 99 10.50 17.92 -4.82
C ALA A 99 11.39 16.91 -5.56
N GLN A 100 11.01 16.50 -6.78
CA GLN A 100 11.81 15.57 -7.57
C GLN A 100 13.24 16.08 -7.78
N GLN A 101 13.41 17.36 -8.15
CA GLN A 101 14.73 17.97 -8.30
C GLN A 101 15.53 17.97 -6.98
N GLU A 102 14.87 18.24 -5.85
CA GLU A 102 15.52 18.18 -4.53
C GLU A 102 15.99 16.76 -4.20
N PHE A 103 15.19 15.75 -4.57
CA PHE A 103 15.44 14.36 -4.24
C PHE A 103 16.34 13.62 -5.24
N ASP A 104 16.59 14.18 -6.43
CA ASP A 104 17.44 13.57 -7.46
C ASP A 104 18.84 13.22 -6.94
N GLN A 105 19.40 14.04 -6.05
CA GLN A 105 20.70 13.79 -5.41
C GLN A 105 20.71 12.53 -4.53
N TYR A 106 19.59 12.21 -3.87
CA TYR A 106 19.47 11.04 -3.00
C TYR A 106 19.09 9.78 -3.78
N CYS A 107 18.35 9.96 -4.88
CA CYS A 107 17.98 8.86 -5.78
C CYS A 107 19.08 8.58 -6.83
N HIS A 108 20.13 9.39 -6.91
CA HIS A 108 21.17 9.32 -7.94
C HIS A 108 20.61 9.28 -9.37
N GLY A 109 19.48 9.97 -9.59
CA GLY A 109 18.72 9.92 -10.84
C GLY A 109 18.02 8.57 -11.14
N ASP A 110 18.17 7.56 -10.29
CA ASP A 110 17.48 6.26 -10.42
C ASP A 110 16.22 6.22 -9.55
N TRP A 111 15.11 6.64 -10.15
CA TRP A 111 13.78 6.58 -9.56
C TRP A 111 13.08 5.22 -9.79
N LYS A 112 13.80 4.11 -9.94
CA LYS A 112 13.15 2.80 -10.06
C LYS A 112 12.49 2.41 -8.74
N PRO A 113 11.18 2.13 -8.73
CA PRO A 113 10.51 1.72 -7.53
C PRO A 113 10.95 0.30 -7.15
N LEU A 114 11.17 0.07 -5.85
CA LEU A 114 11.44 -1.27 -5.35
C LEU A 114 10.19 -2.15 -5.51
N GLY A 115 10.24 -3.10 -6.45
CA GLY A 115 9.17 -4.06 -6.66
C GLY A 115 9.06 -5.05 -5.50
N LEU A 116 7.89 -5.15 -4.90
CA LEU A 116 7.56 -6.12 -3.88
C LEU A 116 6.99 -7.38 -4.54
N THR A 117 7.76 -8.46 -4.53
CA THR A 117 7.36 -9.73 -5.15
C THR A 117 6.86 -10.74 -4.12
N MET A 118 5.73 -11.39 -4.41
CA MET A 118 5.22 -12.56 -3.73
C MET A 118 5.48 -13.78 -4.59
N ARG A 119 5.91 -14.88 -3.97
CA ARG A 119 6.08 -16.15 -4.67
C ARG A 119 4.69 -16.72 -4.98
N ASP A 120 4.48 -17.15 -6.22
CA ASP A 120 3.21 -17.68 -6.71
C ASP A 120 3.32 -19.14 -7.19
N ARG A 121 4.50 -19.75 -7.03
CA ARG A 121 4.86 -21.07 -7.57
C ARG A 121 5.88 -21.82 -6.72
N LEU A 122 5.82 -23.15 -6.79
CA LEU A 122 6.86 -24.06 -6.34
C LEU A 122 7.54 -24.69 -7.56
N GLY A 123 8.83 -24.36 -7.76
CA GLY A 123 9.52 -24.68 -9.02
C GLY A 123 8.80 -24.08 -10.23
N LYS A 124 8.37 -24.95 -11.16
CA LYS A 124 7.63 -24.57 -12.37
C LYS A 124 6.10 -24.59 -12.21
N VAL A 125 5.59 -25.04 -11.06
CA VAL A 125 4.16 -25.29 -10.87
C VAL A 125 3.53 -24.16 -10.06
N PRO A 126 2.54 -23.42 -10.60
CA PRO A 126 1.81 -22.39 -9.88
C PRO A 126 1.06 -22.95 -8.67
N PHE A 127 1.01 -22.21 -7.56
CA PHE A 127 0.31 -22.64 -6.34
C PHE A 127 -1.18 -22.90 -6.58
N GLN A 128 -1.83 -22.11 -7.44
CA GLN A 128 -3.23 -22.30 -7.83
C GLN A 128 -3.51 -23.62 -8.57
N LYS A 129 -2.48 -24.30 -9.09
CA LYS A 129 -2.60 -25.64 -9.67
C LYS A 129 -2.40 -26.76 -8.65
N MET A 130 -1.90 -26.43 -7.46
CA MET A 130 -1.62 -27.39 -6.38
C MET A 130 -2.74 -27.42 -5.35
N ALA A 131 -3.25 -26.23 -4.98
CA ALA A 131 -4.26 -26.09 -3.96
C ALA A 131 -5.13 -24.86 -4.25
N THR A 132 -6.39 -24.92 -3.83
CA THR A 132 -7.32 -23.79 -3.82
C THR A 132 -7.41 -23.25 -2.40
N LEU A 133 -7.03 -21.99 -2.21
CA LEU A 133 -7.30 -21.29 -0.97
C LEU A 133 -8.75 -20.81 -1.00
N GLU A 134 -9.55 -21.25 -0.04
CA GLU A 134 -10.89 -20.74 0.22
C GLU A 134 -10.87 -19.89 1.49
N ILE A 135 -11.35 -18.66 1.37
CA ILE A 135 -11.42 -17.69 2.45
C ILE A 135 -12.90 -17.46 2.74
N VAL A 136 -13.29 -17.61 4.01
CA VAL A 136 -14.62 -17.25 4.49
C VAL A 136 -14.49 -15.84 5.10
N PRO A 137 -15.06 -14.80 4.47
CA PRO A 137 -15.13 -13.49 5.09
C PRO A 137 -15.95 -13.57 6.38
N ASP A 138 -15.52 -12.87 7.43
CA ASP A 138 -16.28 -12.83 8.67
C ASP A 138 -17.62 -12.07 8.51
N ASP A 139 -18.54 -12.31 9.45
CA ASP A 139 -19.88 -11.71 9.43
C ASP A 139 -19.86 -10.18 9.48
N VAL A 140 -18.83 -9.58 10.09
CA VAL A 140 -18.72 -8.12 10.20
C VAL A 140 -18.40 -7.53 8.83
N LEU A 141 -17.47 -8.12 8.08
CA LEU A 141 -17.18 -7.73 6.71
C LEU A 141 -18.40 -7.88 5.81
N LEU A 142 -19.11 -9.01 5.91
CA LEU A 142 -20.32 -9.26 5.12
C LEU A 142 -21.42 -8.22 5.42
N LYS A 143 -21.68 -7.93 6.70
CA LYS A 143 -22.65 -6.90 7.12
C LYS A 143 -22.29 -5.50 6.62
N ASN A 144 -21.00 -5.21 6.50
CA ASN A 144 -20.49 -3.94 5.98
C ASN A 144 -20.36 -3.90 4.45
N GLY A 145 -21.00 -4.82 3.73
CA GLY A 145 -21.11 -4.77 2.27
C GLY A 145 -19.89 -5.29 1.53
N PHE A 146 -19.15 -6.25 2.10
CA PHE A 146 -18.05 -6.91 1.39
C PHE A 146 -18.52 -7.46 0.02
N PRO A 147 -17.83 -7.15 -1.09
CA PRO A 147 -18.33 -7.42 -2.44
C PRO A 147 -18.07 -8.88 -2.84
N LEU A 148 -18.95 -9.78 -2.44
CA LEU A 148 -18.91 -11.18 -2.84
C LEU A 148 -19.02 -11.33 -4.38
N PRO A 149 -18.31 -12.29 -4.99
CA PRO A 149 -18.27 -12.45 -6.44
C PRO A 149 -19.62 -12.87 -7.04
N ARG A 150 -20.47 -13.55 -6.26
CA ARG A 150 -21.82 -13.98 -6.65
C ARG A 150 -22.75 -13.98 -5.42
N SER A 151 -24.02 -13.64 -5.63
CA SER A 151 -25.06 -13.75 -4.61
C SER A 151 -25.17 -15.18 -4.09
N GLY A 152 -25.27 -15.33 -2.76
CA GLY A 152 -25.40 -16.64 -2.09
C GLY A 152 -24.10 -17.42 -1.89
N ARG A 153 -22.96 -16.94 -2.39
CA ARG A 153 -21.66 -17.55 -2.11
C ARG A 153 -21.11 -17.04 -0.78
N THR A 154 -20.61 -17.92 0.09
CA THR A 154 -20.02 -17.55 1.39
C THR A 154 -18.50 -17.60 1.41
N THR A 155 -17.89 -18.10 0.32
CA THR A 155 -16.43 -18.24 0.18
C THR A 155 -15.89 -17.43 -0.98
N VAL A 156 -14.66 -16.95 -0.83
CA VAL A 156 -13.88 -16.30 -1.87
C VAL A 156 -12.56 -17.02 -2.09
N THR A 157 -12.11 -17.04 -3.33
CA THR A 157 -10.82 -17.60 -3.73
C THR A 157 -9.92 -16.49 -4.28
N PRO A 158 -8.60 -16.69 -4.39
CA PRO A 158 -7.72 -15.73 -5.06
C PRO A 158 -8.15 -15.39 -6.50
N ALA A 159 -8.85 -16.29 -7.19
CA ALA A 159 -9.38 -16.03 -8.52
C ALA A 159 -10.50 -14.98 -8.55
N ASP A 160 -11.19 -14.77 -7.41
CA ASP A 160 -12.25 -13.78 -7.27
C ASP A 160 -11.68 -12.36 -6.96
N PHE A 161 -10.41 -12.26 -6.57
CA PHE A 161 -9.79 -11.00 -6.10
C PHE A 161 -9.84 -9.87 -7.13
N PRO A 162 -9.58 -10.07 -8.45
CA PRO A 162 -9.68 -8.98 -9.41
C PRO A 162 -11.07 -8.32 -9.43
N GLY A 163 -12.14 -9.11 -9.31
CA GLY A 163 -13.51 -8.59 -9.26
C GLY A 163 -13.81 -7.86 -7.95
N ILE A 164 -13.38 -8.43 -6.82
CA ILE A 164 -13.50 -7.82 -5.48
C ILE A 164 -12.79 -6.47 -5.44
N ILE A 165 -11.55 -6.41 -5.92
CA ILE A 165 -10.75 -5.18 -5.94
C ILE A 165 -11.37 -4.12 -6.84
N ALA A 166 -11.88 -4.51 -8.02
CA ALA A 166 -12.59 -3.58 -8.89
C ALA A 166 -13.86 -3.02 -8.23
N ALA A 167 -14.59 -3.83 -7.44
CA ALA A 167 -15.74 -3.36 -6.68
C ALA A 167 -15.35 -2.40 -5.55
N ILE A 168 -14.27 -2.71 -4.81
CA ILE A 168 -13.73 -1.84 -3.77
C ILE A 168 -13.25 -0.51 -4.36
N GLN A 169 -12.56 -0.54 -5.51
CA GLN A 169 -12.11 0.67 -6.19
C GLN A 169 -13.29 1.56 -6.57
N ARG A 170 -14.36 1.00 -7.16
CA ARG A 170 -15.59 1.76 -7.46
C ARG A 170 -16.24 2.35 -6.21
N ALA A 171 -16.31 1.59 -5.13
CA ALA A 171 -16.84 2.10 -3.86
C ALA A 171 -16.00 3.25 -3.32
N ALA A 172 -14.67 3.13 -3.39
CA ALA A 172 -13.74 4.19 -2.99
C ALA A 172 -13.87 5.44 -3.88
N GLU A 173 -14.10 5.28 -5.19
CA GLU A 173 -14.33 6.40 -6.11
C GLU A 173 -15.63 7.14 -5.78
N THR A 174 -16.67 6.43 -5.35
CA THR A 174 -17.93 7.04 -4.87
C THR A 174 -17.72 7.78 -3.55
N GLU A 175 -16.98 7.21 -2.61
CA GLU A 175 -16.82 7.77 -1.26
C GLU A 175 -15.81 8.92 -1.22
N LEU A 176 -14.68 8.76 -1.90
CA LEU A 176 -13.55 9.71 -1.84
C LEU A 176 -13.42 10.58 -3.08
N GLY A 177 -14.19 10.31 -4.12
CA GLY A 177 -14.18 11.02 -5.39
C GLY A 177 -13.32 10.35 -6.48
N PRO A 178 -13.47 10.79 -7.73
CA PRO A 178 -12.77 10.23 -8.88
C PRO A 178 -11.25 10.38 -8.72
N GLY A 179 -10.49 9.39 -9.19
CA GLY A 179 -9.03 9.42 -9.17
C GLY A 179 -8.37 8.85 -7.91
N VAL A 180 -9.13 8.39 -6.91
CA VAL A 180 -8.61 7.75 -5.68
C VAL A 180 -7.65 6.58 -5.93
N GLY A 181 -7.78 5.89 -7.07
CA GLY A 181 -6.92 4.78 -7.48
C GLY A 181 -5.65 5.19 -8.23
N SER A 182 -5.36 6.49 -8.35
CA SER A 182 -4.27 7.03 -9.16
C SER A 182 -3.24 7.71 -8.27
N PRO A 183 -1.93 7.66 -8.60
CA PRO A 183 -0.95 8.50 -7.94
C PRO A 183 -1.06 9.99 -8.33
N VAL A 184 -1.83 10.31 -9.38
CA VAL A 184 -1.93 11.65 -9.97
C VAL A 184 -2.81 12.57 -9.13
N ALA A 185 -2.35 13.80 -8.98
CA ALA A 185 -3.11 14.92 -8.45
C ALA A 185 -4.51 15.06 -9.05
N ARG A 186 -5.51 15.30 -8.20
CA ARG A 186 -6.81 15.77 -8.68
C ARG A 186 -6.77 17.29 -8.87
N ALA A 187 -7.56 17.81 -9.79
CA ALA A 187 -7.55 19.23 -10.16
C ALA A 187 -7.88 20.20 -9.01
N ASN A 188 -8.56 19.71 -7.96
CA ASN A 188 -8.93 20.46 -6.76
C ASN A 188 -8.05 20.14 -5.55
N GLU A 189 -7.00 19.33 -5.71
CA GLU A 189 -6.01 19.10 -4.67
C GLU A 189 -4.96 20.19 -4.76
N THR A 190 -4.59 20.75 -3.61
CA THR A 190 -3.53 21.73 -3.48
C THR A 190 -2.52 21.22 -2.46
N SER A 191 -1.25 21.42 -2.77
CA SER A 191 -0.17 21.36 -1.78
C SER A 191 -0.44 22.48 -0.76
N ARG A 192 -0.37 22.16 0.54
CA ARG A 192 -0.52 23.17 1.61
C ARG A 192 0.69 24.09 1.75
N TYR A 193 1.76 23.86 0.98
CA TYR A 193 3.00 24.63 1.03
C TYR A 193 3.00 25.77 0.00
N HIS A 194 2.10 26.75 0.16
CA HIS A 194 2.20 28.13 -0.38
C HIS A 194 1.23 29.04 0.39
N GLU A 195 1.51 29.27 1.68
CA GLU A 195 1.07 30.46 2.43
C GLU A 195 2.25 30.99 3.26
#